data_AF-A0A1A8Q8C8-F1
#
_entry.id   AF-A0A1A8Q8C8-F1
#
_cell.length_a   1.000
_cell.length_b   1.000
_cell.length_c   1.000
_cell.angle_alpha   90.00
_cell.angle_beta   90.00
_cell.angle_gamma   90.00
#
_symmetry.space_group_name_H-M   'P 1'
#
loop_
_entity.id
_entity.type
_entity.pdbx_description
1 polymer ?
#
loop_
_entity_poly.entity_id
_entity_poly.type
_entity_poly.pdbx_seq_one_letter_code
_entity_poly.pdbx_strand_id
1 'polypeptide(L)'
;MLVRSVGLFMTGLLLGLLLALAGLLITHQFYTPTSLWVPLGSLLGTGMLFAVLTLQWQKMFTMLSTAVFGAAIMTVCADYFVEMLALASYVYDCLRLSLGPVLCWYSWVILGIWPALSLIGVLIQWKLTDDSFSHTEVVVNRRQKRVQLMRIREKDAKKRQQAELPTKFARQTDGNRHFP
;
A
#
# COMPACT_ATOMS: atom_id res chain seq x y z
N MET A 1 10.46 12.70 -7.41
CA MET A 1 9.67 12.15 -6.28
C MET A 1 8.17 12.18 -6.54
N LEU A 2 7.63 13.27 -7.14
CA LEU A 2 6.19 13.41 -7.40
C LEU A 2 5.60 12.29 -8.28
N VAL A 3 6.26 11.95 -9.40
CA VAL A 3 5.79 10.92 -10.36
C VAL A 3 5.61 9.54 -9.69
N ARG A 4 6.49 9.20 -8.75
CA ARG A 4 6.42 7.93 -8.01
C ARG A 4 5.24 7.89 -7.03
N SER A 5 4.97 9.00 -6.35
CA SER A 5 3.83 9.09 -5.44
C SER A 5 2.49 9.11 -6.17
N VAL A 6 2.42 9.77 -7.34
CA VAL A 6 1.22 9.77 -8.19
C VAL A 6 0.93 8.37 -8.72
N GLY A 7 1.94 7.65 -9.18
CA GLY A 7 1.77 6.26 -9.64
C GLY A 7 1.21 5.36 -8.53
N LEU A 8 1.75 5.45 -7.32
CA LEU A 8 1.25 4.69 -6.16
C LEU A 8 -0.21 5.04 -5.81
N PHE A 9 -0.56 6.33 -5.83
CA PHE A 9 -1.91 6.79 -5.59
C PHE A 9 -2.90 6.23 -6.64
N MET A 10 -2.54 6.27 -7.93
CA MET A 10 -3.36 5.70 -9.00
C MET A 10 -3.55 4.20 -8.85
N THR A 11 -2.50 3.45 -8.49
CA THR A 11 -2.62 2.01 -8.24
C THR A 11 -3.49 1.70 -7.01
N GLY A 12 -3.40 2.52 -5.96
CA GLY A 12 -4.21 2.40 -4.76
C GLY A 12 -5.70 2.65 -5.02
N LEU A 13 -6.01 3.71 -5.78
CA LEU A 13 -7.37 4.00 -6.23
C LEU A 13 -7.93 2.87 -7.07
N LEU A 14 -7.17 2.38 -8.06
CA LEU A 14 -7.61 1.32 -8.94
C LEU A 14 -7.89 0.02 -8.18
N LEU A 15 -7.05 -0.30 -7.20
CA LEU A 15 -7.30 -1.45 -6.34
C LEU A 15 -8.53 -1.25 -5.43
N GLY A 16 -8.69 -0.06 -4.85
CA GLY A 16 -9.88 0.27 -4.06
C GLY A 16 -11.16 0.17 -4.85
N LEU A 17 -11.11 0.51 -6.16
CA LEU A 17 -12.24 0.42 -7.09
C LEU A 17 -12.55 -1.05 -7.45
N LEU A 18 -11.53 -1.87 -7.72
CA LEU A 18 -11.72 -3.32 -7.91
C LEU A 18 -12.32 -3.98 -6.65
N LEU A 19 -11.84 -3.60 -5.47
CA LEU A 19 -12.36 -4.13 -4.21
C LEU A 19 -13.79 -3.64 -3.92
N ALA A 20 -14.11 -2.39 -4.32
CA ALA A 20 -15.46 -1.86 -4.27
C ALA A 20 -16.43 -2.70 -5.10
N LEU A 21 -16.04 -3.00 -6.35
CA LEU A 21 -16.84 -3.82 -7.27
C LEU A 21 -17.05 -5.22 -6.72
N ALA A 22 -16.02 -5.86 -6.18
CA ALA A 22 -16.14 -7.16 -5.52
C ALA A 22 -17.10 -7.10 -4.32
N GLY A 23 -16.95 -6.09 -3.46
CA GLY A 23 -17.86 -5.85 -2.34
C GLY A 23 -19.30 -5.61 -2.79
N LEU A 24 -19.50 -4.87 -3.88
CA LEU A 24 -20.81 -4.59 -4.46
C LEU A 24 -21.49 -5.86 -4.99
N LEU A 25 -20.73 -6.75 -5.64
CA LEU A 25 -21.24 -8.04 -6.10
C LEU A 25 -21.69 -8.91 -4.92
N ILE A 26 -20.93 -8.93 -3.84
CA ILE A 26 -21.29 -9.65 -2.61
C ILE A 26 -22.52 -9.03 -1.95
N THR A 27 -22.59 -7.69 -1.84
CA THR A 27 -23.74 -7.04 -1.21
C THR A 27 -25.00 -7.17 -2.05
N HIS A 28 -24.91 -7.13 -3.38
CA HIS A 28 -26.03 -7.36 -4.28
C HIS A 28 -26.64 -8.76 -4.11
N GLN A 29 -25.82 -9.74 -3.71
CA GLN A 29 -26.29 -11.09 -3.39
C GLN A 29 -27.14 -11.16 -2.09
N PHE A 30 -26.96 -10.24 -1.14
CA PHE A 30 -27.73 -10.23 0.11
C PHE A 30 -28.82 -9.16 0.18
N TYR A 31 -28.66 -8.06 -0.56
CA TYR A 31 -29.55 -6.91 -0.57
C TYR A 31 -29.65 -6.33 -1.98
N THR A 32 -30.83 -6.32 -2.59
CA THR A 32 -31.11 -5.55 -3.81
C THR A 32 -31.25 -4.07 -3.44
N PRO A 33 -30.26 -3.21 -3.72
CA PRO A 33 -30.32 -1.82 -3.35
C PRO A 33 -31.15 -1.05 -4.39
N THR A 34 -32.19 -0.36 -3.94
CA THR A 34 -33.06 0.47 -4.78
C THR A 34 -32.49 1.87 -5.09
N SER A 35 -31.27 2.19 -4.65
CA SER A 35 -30.74 3.57 -4.68
C SER A 35 -29.32 3.67 -5.24
N LEU A 36 -29.15 4.55 -6.24
CA LEU A 36 -27.89 4.89 -6.95
C LEU A 36 -26.75 5.37 -6.04
N TRP A 37 -27.09 5.93 -4.88
CA TRP A 37 -26.11 6.53 -3.97
C TRP A 37 -25.25 5.51 -3.22
N VAL A 38 -25.77 4.29 -3.04
CA VAL A 38 -25.07 3.21 -2.33
C VAL A 38 -23.86 2.71 -3.13
N PRO A 39 -23.98 2.32 -4.41
CA PRO A 39 -22.83 1.92 -5.21
C PRO A 39 -21.86 3.07 -5.47
N LEU A 40 -22.37 4.30 -5.67
CA LEU A 40 -21.50 5.45 -5.88
C LEU A 40 -20.70 5.80 -4.62
N GLY A 41 -21.35 5.75 -3.45
CA GLY A 41 -20.73 5.97 -2.15
C GLY A 41 -19.72 4.89 -1.79
N SER A 42 -20.00 3.62 -2.11
CA SER A 42 -19.04 2.53 -1.88
C SER A 42 -17.80 2.68 -2.76
N LEU A 43 -17.97 2.99 -4.06
CA LEU A 43 -16.85 3.20 -4.98
C LEU A 43 -15.92 4.34 -4.54
N LEU A 44 -16.52 5.48 -4.17
CA LEU A 44 -15.77 6.65 -3.70
C LEU A 44 -15.15 6.41 -2.32
N GLY A 45 -15.89 5.77 -1.41
CA GLY A 45 -15.45 5.50 -0.05
C GLY A 45 -14.29 4.51 0.00
N THR A 46 -14.45 3.33 -0.60
CA THR A 46 -13.38 2.32 -0.61
C THR A 46 -12.19 2.77 -1.44
N GLY A 47 -12.42 3.46 -2.57
CA GLY A 47 -11.37 4.06 -3.38
C GLY A 47 -10.51 5.04 -2.59
N MET A 48 -11.13 5.99 -1.89
CA MET A 48 -10.43 6.98 -1.08
C MET A 48 -9.70 6.35 0.11
N LEU A 49 -10.35 5.41 0.81
CA LEU A 49 -9.73 4.67 1.92
C LEU A 49 -8.47 3.91 1.46
N PHE A 50 -8.57 3.18 0.34
CA PHE A 50 -7.44 2.45 -0.22
C PHE A 50 -6.34 3.38 -0.72
N ALA A 51 -6.68 4.53 -1.30
CA ALA A 51 -5.71 5.52 -1.71
C ALA A 51 -4.89 6.07 -0.53
N VAL A 52 -5.55 6.34 0.61
CA VAL A 52 -4.87 6.78 1.84
C VAL A 52 -4.03 5.65 2.45
N LEU A 53 -4.56 4.41 2.52
CA LEU A 53 -3.81 3.26 3.01
C LEU A 53 -2.54 2.98 2.17
N THR A 54 -2.62 3.21 0.85
CA THR A 54 -1.46 3.05 -0.06
C THR A 54 -0.32 4.00 0.30
N LEU A 55 -0.62 5.18 0.86
CA LEU A 55 0.38 6.13 1.34
C LEU A 55 1.03 5.68 2.65
N GLN A 56 0.30 4.97 3.51
CA GLN A 56 0.79 4.50 4.82
C GLN A 56 1.58 3.19 4.72
N TRP A 57 1.15 2.24 3.89
CA TRP A 57 1.77 0.92 3.75
C TRP A 57 2.16 0.57 2.30
N GLN A 58 3.03 1.39 1.71
CA GLN A 58 3.48 1.25 0.31
C GLN A 58 3.96 -0.17 -0.05
N LYS A 59 4.71 -0.85 0.83
CA LYS A 59 5.26 -2.19 0.54
C LYS A 59 4.17 -3.26 0.45
N MET A 60 3.25 -3.31 1.41
CA MET A 60 2.16 -4.29 1.43
C MET A 60 1.16 -4.04 0.31
N PHE A 61 0.88 -2.78 0.01
CA PHE A 61 -0.06 -2.42 -1.05
C PHE A 61 0.45 -2.69 -2.45
N THR A 62 1.76 -2.61 -2.68
CA THR A 62 2.36 -2.93 -4.00
C THR A 62 2.26 -4.43 -4.28
N MET A 63 2.40 -5.27 -3.25
CA MET A 63 2.15 -6.70 -3.36
C MET A 63 0.68 -6.97 -3.66
N LEU A 64 -0.19 -6.47 -2.78
CA LEU A 64 -1.63 -6.63 -2.94
C LEU A 64 -2.12 -6.16 -4.32
N SER A 65 -1.59 -5.04 -4.84
CA SER A 65 -1.95 -4.54 -6.16
C SER A 65 -1.53 -5.45 -7.29
N THR A 66 -0.27 -5.86 -7.34
CA THR A 66 0.20 -6.77 -8.38
C THR A 66 -0.51 -8.13 -8.36
N ALA A 67 -0.83 -8.67 -7.18
CA ALA A 67 -1.61 -9.90 -7.05
C ALA A 67 -3.07 -9.73 -7.52
N VAL A 68 -3.76 -8.65 -7.09
CA VAL A 68 -5.15 -8.36 -7.49
C VAL A 68 -5.24 -8.06 -8.99
N PHE A 69 -4.27 -7.34 -9.56
CA PHE A 69 -4.24 -7.09 -11.01
C PHE A 69 -4.05 -8.38 -11.81
N GLY A 70 -3.11 -9.23 -11.41
CA GLY A 70 -2.92 -10.54 -12.06
C GLY A 70 -4.18 -11.40 -11.96
N ALA A 71 -4.81 -11.45 -10.79
CA ALA A 71 -6.05 -12.17 -10.59
C ALA A 71 -7.20 -11.59 -11.42
N ALA A 72 -7.32 -10.26 -11.52
CA ALA A 72 -8.34 -9.61 -12.34
C ALA A 72 -8.16 -9.95 -13.84
N ILE A 73 -6.94 -9.89 -14.36
CA ILE A 73 -6.65 -10.27 -15.76
C ILE A 73 -7.01 -11.74 -16.01
N MET A 74 -6.57 -12.64 -15.12
CA MET A 74 -6.90 -14.07 -15.24
C MET A 74 -8.40 -14.34 -15.16
N THR A 75 -9.11 -13.62 -14.29
CA THR A 75 -10.57 -13.72 -14.15
C THR A 75 -11.28 -13.23 -15.42
N VAL A 76 -10.84 -12.10 -16.01
CA VAL A 76 -11.40 -11.60 -17.28
C VAL A 76 -11.13 -12.58 -18.42
N CYS A 77 -9.93 -13.18 -18.47
CA CYS A 77 -9.64 -14.22 -19.46
C CYS A 77 -10.56 -15.43 -19.29
N ALA A 78 -10.77 -15.90 -18.07
CA ALA A 78 -11.69 -17.01 -17.79
C ALA A 78 -13.14 -16.65 -18.14
N ASP A 79 -13.61 -15.47 -17.75
CA ASP A 79 -14.96 -14.97 -18.04
C ASP A 79 -15.22 -14.84 -19.56
N TYR A 80 -14.22 -14.39 -20.32
CA TYR A 80 -14.30 -14.36 -21.78
C TYR A 80 -14.43 -15.76 -22.39
N PHE A 81 -13.65 -16.73 -21.91
CA PHE A 81 -13.69 -18.11 -22.41
C PHE A 81 -14.97 -18.87 -22.05
N VAL A 82 -15.56 -18.59 -20.87
CA VAL A 82 -16.70 -19.36 -20.34
C VAL A 82 -18.03 -18.71 -20.69
N GLU A 83 -18.19 -17.40 -20.52
CA GLU A 83 -19.49 -16.71 -20.63
C GLU A 83 -19.47 -15.48 -21.57
N MET A 84 -18.41 -15.27 -22.37
CA MET A 84 -18.34 -14.16 -23.34
C MET A 84 -18.53 -12.76 -22.68
N LEU A 85 -17.98 -12.57 -21.46
CA LEU A 85 -18.07 -11.34 -20.64
C LEU A 85 -19.42 -11.07 -19.96
N ALA A 86 -20.23 -12.10 -19.70
CA ALA A 86 -21.51 -11.95 -19.00
C ALA A 86 -21.36 -11.36 -17.57
N LEU A 87 -20.24 -11.62 -16.88
CA LEU A 87 -19.99 -11.03 -15.56
C LEU A 87 -19.77 -9.50 -15.65
N ALA A 88 -19.09 -9.05 -16.69
CA ALA A 88 -18.85 -7.63 -16.93
C ALA A 88 -20.13 -6.88 -17.32
N SER A 89 -20.99 -7.48 -18.13
CA SER A 89 -22.32 -6.91 -18.43
C SER A 89 -23.21 -6.88 -17.19
N TYR A 90 -23.15 -7.90 -16.32
CA TYR A 90 -23.87 -7.90 -15.05
C TYR A 90 -23.41 -6.77 -14.10
N VAL A 91 -22.10 -6.56 -13.95
CA VAL A 91 -21.55 -5.43 -13.19
C VAL A 91 -22.00 -4.10 -13.79
N TYR A 92 -21.98 -3.99 -15.11
CA TYR A 92 -22.41 -2.79 -15.83
C TYR A 92 -23.91 -2.52 -15.63
N ASP A 93 -24.75 -3.55 -15.69
CA ASP A 93 -26.19 -3.45 -15.45
C ASP A 93 -26.49 -3.12 -13.98
N CYS A 94 -25.73 -3.67 -13.04
CA CYS A 94 -25.79 -3.34 -11.62
C CYS A 94 -25.44 -1.86 -11.37
N LEU A 95 -24.42 -1.33 -12.06
CA LEU A 95 -24.08 0.10 -12.02
C LEU A 95 -25.16 0.98 -12.67
N ARG A 96 -25.91 0.45 -13.64
CA ARG A 96 -27.03 1.13 -14.30
C ARG A 96 -28.39 0.97 -13.60
N LEU A 97 -28.46 0.24 -12.47
CA LEU A 97 -29.72 -0.15 -11.81
C LEU A 97 -30.70 -0.87 -12.75
N SER A 98 -30.20 -1.48 -13.81
CA SER A 98 -31.02 -2.38 -14.61
C SER A 98 -31.10 -3.71 -13.87
N LEU A 99 -32.30 -4.26 -13.71
CA LEU A 99 -32.48 -5.62 -13.18
C LEU A 99 -31.77 -6.59 -14.15
N GLY A 100 -30.50 -6.86 -13.87
CA GLY A 100 -29.68 -7.78 -14.65
C GLY A 100 -30.23 -9.21 -14.54
N PRO A 101 -30.01 -10.04 -15.56
CA PRO A 101 -30.48 -11.42 -15.58
C PRO A 101 -29.92 -12.21 -14.38
N VAL A 102 -30.69 -13.20 -13.92
CA VAL A 102 -30.35 -14.07 -12.78
C VAL A 102 -28.97 -14.69 -12.94
N LEU A 103 -28.13 -14.59 -11.90
CA LEU A 103 -26.79 -15.17 -11.89
C LEU A 103 -26.87 -16.68 -12.11
N CYS A 104 -26.21 -17.14 -13.18
CA CYS A 104 -26.06 -18.56 -13.43
C CYS A 104 -25.01 -19.15 -12.47
N TRP A 105 -25.03 -20.46 -12.25
CA TRP A 105 -24.08 -21.14 -11.34
C TRP A 105 -22.61 -20.95 -11.75
N TYR A 106 -22.34 -20.73 -13.05
CA TYR A 106 -21.00 -20.42 -13.57
C TYR A 106 -20.48 -19.06 -13.08
N SER A 107 -21.32 -18.02 -13.04
CA SER A 107 -20.93 -16.72 -12.51
C SER A 107 -20.47 -16.80 -11.05
N TRP A 108 -21.02 -17.73 -10.25
CA TRP A 108 -20.55 -17.98 -8.88
C TRP A 108 -19.15 -18.60 -8.83
N VAL A 109 -18.85 -19.51 -9.76
CA VAL A 109 -17.52 -20.11 -9.88
C VAL A 109 -16.50 -19.03 -10.27
N ILE A 110 -16.84 -18.15 -11.22
CA ILE A 110 -15.99 -17.03 -11.64
C ILE A 110 -15.81 -16.02 -10.50
N LEU A 111 -16.88 -15.73 -9.75
CA LEU A 111 -16.84 -14.85 -8.57
C LEU A 111 -15.92 -15.41 -7.46
N GLY A 112 -15.85 -16.74 -7.32
CA GLY A 112 -14.96 -17.42 -6.37
C GLY A 112 -13.51 -17.54 -6.85
N ILE A 113 -13.28 -17.67 -8.16
CA ILE A 113 -11.94 -17.78 -8.75
C ILE A 113 -11.12 -16.51 -8.52
N TRP A 114 -11.75 -15.34 -8.65
CA TRP A 114 -11.06 -14.05 -8.50
C TRP A 114 -10.41 -13.86 -7.11
N PRO A 115 -11.13 -13.97 -5.97
CA PRO A 115 -10.54 -13.85 -4.64
C PRO A 115 -9.58 -15.00 -4.33
N ALA A 116 -9.83 -16.21 -4.82
CA ALA A 116 -8.93 -17.34 -4.64
C ALA A 116 -7.56 -17.09 -5.31
N LEU A 117 -7.56 -16.66 -6.58
CA LEU A 117 -6.34 -16.31 -7.31
C LEU A 117 -5.63 -15.12 -6.67
N SER A 118 -6.37 -14.12 -6.19
CA SER A 118 -5.79 -12.98 -5.47
C SER A 118 -5.12 -13.43 -4.17
N LEU A 119 -5.79 -14.25 -3.35
CA LEU A 119 -5.22 -14.81 -2.13
C LEU A 119 -3.98 -15.65 -2.40
N ILE A 120 -4.02 -16.52 -3.42
CA ILE A 120 -2.85 -17.31 -3.84
C ILE A 120 -1.70 -16.38 -4.24
N GLY A 121 -1.97 -15.35 -5.06
CA GLY A 121 -0.96 -14.37 -5.47
C GLY A 121 -0.34 -13.64 -4.29
N VAL A 122 -1.16 -13.19 -3.33
CA VAL A 122 -0.69 -12.55 -2.09
C VAL A 122 0.11 -13.52 -1.24
N LEU A 123 -0.33 -14.76 -1.06
CA LEU A 123 0.38 -15.77 -0.28
C LEU A 123 1.73 -16.13 -0.90
N ILE A 124 1.80 -16.26 -2.23
CA ILE A 124 3.05 -16.50 -2.97
C ILE A 124 4.00 -15.33 -2.76
N GLN A 125 3.51 -14.11 -2.98
CA GLN A 125 4.30 -12.89 -2.80
C GLN A 125 4.75 -12.68 -1.36
N TRP A 126 3.89 -13.00 -0.39
CA TRP A 126 4.20 -12.94 1.03
C TRP A 126 5.24 -13.99 1.40
N LYS A 127 5.08 -15.25 0.99
CA LYS A 127 6.08 -16.32 1.24
C LYS A 127 7.45 -15.97 0.64
N LEU A 128 7.49 -15.50 -0.61
CA LEU A 128 8.72 -15.01 -1.25
C LEU A 128 9.31 -13.77 -0.57
N THR A 129 8.47 -12.98 0.11
CA THR A 129 8.89 -11.74 0.78
C THR A 129 9.31 -11.94 2.21
N ASP A 130 8.73 -12.91 2.93
CA ASP A 130 9.22 -13.36 4.22
C ASP A 130 10.64 -13.94 4.07
N ASP A 131 10.88 -14.70 2.99
CA ASP A 131 12.25 -15.13 2.63
C ASP A 131 13.18 -13.93 2.29
N SER A 132 12.62 -12.78 1.89
CA SER A 132 13.36 -11.53 1.62
C SER A 132 13.29 -10.48 2.75
N PHE A 133 12.64 -10.79 3.88
CA PHE A 133 12.54 -9.89 5.05
C PHE A 133 13.83 -9.86 5.87
N SER A 134 14.84 -10.65 5.50
CA SER A 134 16.20 -10.53 6.04
C SER A 134 17.01 -9.34 5.48
N HIS A 135 16.54 -8.63 4.43
CA HIS A 135 17.31 -7.51 3.83
C HIS A 135 16.60 -6.15 3.76
N THR A 136 15.26 -6.09 3.79
CA THR A 136 14.55 -4.79 3.79
C THR A 136 14.65 -4.09 5.15
N GLU A 137 14.60 -4.84 6.25
CA GLU A 137 14.86 -4.30 7.58
C GLU A 137 16.29 -3.74 7.69
N VAL A 138 17.26 -4.38 7.03
CA VAL A 138 18.66 -3.92 7.01
C VAL A 138 18.80 -2.58 6.30
N VAL A 139 18.02 -2.29 5.25
CA VAL A 139 18.10 -1.00 4.54
C VAL A 139 17.47 0.15 5.34
N VAL A 140 16.33 -0.09 5.99
CA VAL A 140 15.68 0.88 6.88
C VAL A 140 16.50 1.09 8.16
N ASN A 141 17.00 0.01 8.76
CA ASN A 141 17.86 0.02 9.95
C ASN A 141 19.24 0.63 9.63
N ARG A 142 19.82 0.45 8.43
CA ARG A 142 21.06 1.14 8.02
C ARG A 142 20.84 2.65 7.90
N ARG A 143 19.71 3.11 7.35
CA ARG A 143 19.37 4.54 7.31
C ARG A 143 19.16 5.10 8.73
N GLN A 144 18.39 4.42 9.58
CA GLN A 144 18.19 4.84 10.96
C GLN A 144 19.49 4.81 11.79
N LYS A 145 20.33 3.78 11.65
CA LYS A 145 21.67 3.71 12.26
C LYS A 145 22.58 4.83 11.78
N ARG A 146 22.58 5.19 10.48
CA ARG A 146 23.38 6.33 9.99
C ARG A 146 22.92 7.67 10.58
N VAL A 147 21.61 7.88 10.72
CA VAL A 147 21.05 9.10 11.32
C VAL A 147 21.36 9.16 12.83
N GLN A 148 21.26 8.02 13.54
CA GLN A 148 21.64 7.91 14.95
C GLN A 148 23.15 8.14 15.16
N LEU A 149 24.01 7.55 14.33
CA LEU A 149 25.47 7.77 14.38
C LEU A 149 25.87 9.22 14.10
N MET A 150 25.19 9.90 13.16
CA MET A 150 25.43 11.33 12.92
C MET A 150 25.09 12.17 14.17
N ARG A 151 23.95 11.91 14.82
CA ARG A 151 23.61 12.60 16.08
C ARG A 151 24.59 12.32 17.22
N ILE A 152 25.12 11.10 17.32
CA ILE A 152 26.12 10.75 18.34
C ILE A 152 27.44 11.48 18.07
N ARG A 153 27.93 11.50 16.82
CA ARG A 153 29.14 12.25 16.45
C ARG A 153 29.00 13.75 16.70
N GLU A 154 27.82 14.34 16.46
CA GLU A 154 27.57 15.75 16.82
C GLU A 154 27.64 15.98 18.33
N LYS A 155 27.08 15.08 19.14
CA LYS A 155 27.16 15.19 20.61
C LYS A 155 28.60 15.07 21.11
N ASP A 156 29.38 14.15 20.55
CA ASP A 156 30.80 13.99 20.92
C ASP A 156 31.66 15.16 20.46
N ALA A 157 31.40 15.73 19.28
CA ALA A 157 32.07 16.94 18.81
C ALA A 157 31.77 18.14 19.73
N LYS A 158 30.51 18.29 20.15
CA LYS A 158 30.11 19.33 21.12
C LYS A 158 30.77 19.13 22.49
N LYS A 159 30.88 17.89 22.97
CA LYS A 159 31.59 17.58 24.22
C LYS A 159 33.09 17.88 24.13
N ARG A 160 33.74 17.57 23.00
CA ARG A 160 35.16 17.91 22.78
C ARG A 160 35.37 19.42 22.75
N GLN A 161 34.51 20.17 22.09
CA GLN A 161 34.56 21.63 22.09
C GLN A 161 34.36 22.22 23.50
N GLN A 162 33.44 21.66 24.29
CA GLN A 162 33.23 22.06 25.69
C GLN A 162 34.40 21.69 26.61
N ALA A 163 35.15 20.63 26.32
CA ALA A 163 36.34 20.24 27.07
C ALA A 163 37.59 21.06 26.70
N GLU A 164 37.68 21.57 25.46
CA GLU A 164 38.80 22.42 25.04
C GLU A 164 38.70 23.88 25.54
N LEU A 165 37.48 24.39 25.73
CA LEU A 165 37.19 25.72 26.28
C LEU A 165 37.81 25.98 27.68
N PRO A 166 37.70 25.09 28.68
CA PRO A 166 38.32 25.28 30.00
C PRO A 166 39.84 25.19 29.98
N THR A 167 40.43 24.36 29.10
CA THR A 167 41.90 24.28 28.96
C THR A 167 42.52 25.52 28.32
N LYS A 168 41.81 26.22 27.41
CA LYS A 168 42.29 27.50 26.87
C LYS A 168 42.26 28.61 27.92
N PHE A 169 41.22 28.66 28.77
CA PHE A 169 41.13 29.62 29.86
C PHE A 169 42.18 29.38 30.95
N ALA A 170 42.46 28.12 31.30
CA ALA A 170 43.51 27.76 32.26
C ALA A 170 44.93 28.08 31.74
N ARG A 171 45.19 27.86 30.45
CA ARG A 171 46.51 28.16 29.85
C ARG A 171 46.76 29.66 29.69
N GLN A 172 45.71 30.44 29.45
CA GLN A 172 45.81 31.90 29.29
C GLN A 172 45.94 32.64 30.63
N THR A 173 45.48 32.04 31.74
CA THR A 173 45.68 32.60 33.08
C THR A 173 47.05 32.30 33.68
N ASP A 174 47.71 31.21 33.25
CA ASP A 174 49.05 30.83 33.71
C ASP A 174 50.16 31.56 32.93
N GLY A 175 49.96 31.82 31.64
CA GLY A 175 50.89 32.59 30.81
C GLY A 175 51.00 34.09 31.18
N ASN A 176 50.09 34.60 32.01
CA ASN A 176 50.06 36.00 32.43
C ASN A 176 50.60 36.22 33.86
N ARG A 177 51.19 35.19 34.50
CA ARG A 177 51.80 35.26 35.84
C ARG A 177 53.34 35.25 35.81
N HIS A 178 53.95 35.54 34.67
CA HIS A 178 55.41 35.56 34.52
C HIS A 178 55.90 36.89 33.94
N PHE A 179 55.71 37.96 34.70
CA PHE A 179 56.43 39.24 34.64
C PHE A 179 56.15 39.95 35.98
N PRO A 180 57.08 40.65 36.63
CA PRO A 180 58.48 40.94 36.32
C PRO A 180 59.49 40.13 37.16
#